data_AF-A0A542MYG9-F1
#
_entry.id   AF-A0A542MYG9-F1
#
_cell.length_a   1.000
_cell.length_b   1.000
_cell.length_c   1.000
_cell.angle_alpha   90.00
_cell.angle_beta   90.00
_cell.angle_gamma   90.00
#
_symmetry.space_group_name_H-M   'P 1'
#
loop_
_entity.id
_entity.type
_entity.pdbx_description
1 polymer ?
#
loop_
_entity_poly.entity_id
_entity_poly.type
_entity_poly.pdbx_seq_one_letter_code
_entity_poly.pdbx_strand_id
1 'polypeptide(L)'
;MTPETSWADVRTTLRENGVADRAVLLPADDGVPWEGALVVADAGDRWTLATVDYGTSRVLLRRPSAAEIVTALFQYALSPLPEPQGLPDSERERLLTWAAPHVMDLAARGVKDTVIDLPAGLLVDRIGALDGFLLYPTGTSFEARSLPVTALDQPLQSFLTTAPIRVAATVTPPWFGREGGGIRFAVQDPSMGIRDLVREGQLRRIATP
;
A
#
# COMPACT_ATOMS: atom_id res chain seq x y z
N MET A 1 25.69 16.49 22.56
CA MET A 1 25.85 16.04 21.16
C MET A 1 25.01 14.78 21.02
N THR A 2 23.82 14.90 20.44
CA THR A 2 23.00 13.70 20.12
C THR A 2 23.78 12.84 19.15
N PRO A 3 23.90 11.52 19.37
CA PRO A 3 24.58 10.66 18.42
C PRO A 3 23.91 10.81 17.05
N GLU A 4 24.75 10.98 16.02
CA GLU A 4 24.31 11.07 14.64
C GLU A 4 23.65 9.74 14.24
N THR A 5 22.52 9.80 13.55
CA THR A 5 21.77 8.60 13.15
C THR A 5 22.55 7.84 12.08
N SER A 6 22.95 6.60 12.39
CA SER A 6 23.60 5.70 11.43
C SER A 6 22.55 4.99 10.56
N TRP A 7 22.40 5.40 9.30
CA TRP A 7 21.46 4.78 8.37
C TRP A 7 21.81 3.32 8.03
N ALA A 8 23.09 2.95 8.12
CA ALA A 8 23.54 1.57 7.95
C ALA A 8 23.02 0.66 9.07
N ASP A 9 22.97 1.15 10.31
CA ASP A 9 22.41 0.42 11.44
C ASP A 9 20.89 0.30 11.29
N VAL A 10 20.22 1.38 10.87
CA VAL A 10 18.76 1.35 10.58
C VAL A 10 18.44 0.31 9.51
N ARG A 11 19.20 0.28 8.42
CA ARG A 11 19.08 -0.71 7.35
C ARG A 11 19.28 -2.14 7.87
N THR A 12 20.29 -2.35 8.72
CA THR A 12 20.58 -3.66 9.33
C THR A 12 19.39 -4.14 10.17
N THR A 13 18.86 -3.28 11.04
CA THR A 13 17.68 -3.60 11.86
C THR A 13 16.45 -3.94 11.01
N LEU A 14 16.18 -3.19 9.94
CA LEU A 14 15.06 -3.48 9.04
C LEU A 14 15.20 -4.87 8.38
N ARG A 15 16.40 -5.20 7.88
CA ARG A 15 16.68 -6.51 7.25
C ARG A 15 16.54 -7.67 8.23
N GLU A 16 17.05 -7.52 9.44
CA GLU A 16 16.93 -8.54 10.50
C GLU A 16 15.47 -8.83 10.87
N ASN A 17 14.58 -7.87 10.64
CA ASN A 17 13.13 -8.01 10.84
C ASN A 17 12.36 -8.32 9.54
N GLY A 18 13.05 -8.75 8.49
CA GLY A 18 12.43 -9.22 7.23
C GLY A 18 11.88 -8.11 6.34
N VAL A 19 12.23 -6.85 6.58
CA VAL A 19 11.81 -5.74 5.72
C VAL A 19 12.75 -5.63 4.52
N ALA A 20 12.21 -5.81 3.32
CA ALA A 20 12.96 -5.71 2.07
C ALA A 20 13.51 -4.28 1.85
N ASP A 21 14.70 -4.18 1.25
CA ASP A 21 15.37 -2.89 1.05
C ASP A 21 14.56 -1.91 0.21
N ARG A 22 13.88 -2.41 -0.82
CA ARG A 22 13.04 -1.58 -1.70
C ARG A 22 11.67 -1.25 -1.09
N ALA A 23 11.29 -1.86 0.04
CA ALA A 23 10.04 -1.56 0.75
C ALA A 23 10.16 -0.37 1.71
N VAL A 24 11.38 0.02 2.08
CA VAL A 24 11.67 1.20 2.90
C VAL A 24 12.91 1.87 2.36
N LEU A 25 12.81 3.07 1.80
CA LEU A 25 13.95 3.86 1.34
C LEU A 25 14.43 4.81 2.44
N LEU A 26 15.70 4.72 2.80
CA LEU A 26 16.38 5.60 3.74
C LEU A 26 17.19 6.67 2.98
N PRO A 27 17.56 7.80 3.60
CA PRO A 27 18.28 8.89 2.93
C PRO A 27 19.61 8.51 2.28
N ALA A 28 20.27 7.45 2.76
CA ALA A 28 21.55 6.97 2.23
C ALA A 28 21.40 5.84 1.19
N ASP A 29 20.17 5.40 0.90
CA ASP A 29 19.94 4.32 -0.05
C ASP A 29 19.89 4.86 -1.48
N ASP A 30 20.57 4.14 -2.39
CA ASP A 30 20.42 4.32 -3.82
C ASP A 30 19.39 3.31 -4.37
N GLY A 31 18.43 3.77 -5.17
CA GLY A 31 17.54 2.86 -5.90
C GLY A 31 16.13 3.39 -6.11
N VAL A 32 15.36 2.64 -6.92
CA VAL A 32 13.95 2.92 -7.14
C VAL A 32 13.13 2.13 -6.12
N PRO A 33 12.36 2.82 -5.24
CA PRO A 33 11.51 2.14 -4.27
C PRO A 33 10.46 1.28 -4.98
N TRP A 34 9.96 0.26 -4.28
CA TRP A 34 8.74 -0.42 -4.71
C TRP A 34 7.56 0.55 -4.67
N GLU A 35 6.52 0.23 -5.43
CA GLU A 35 5.24 0.88 -5.25
C GLU A 35 4.79 0.63 -3.81
N GLY A 36 4.23 1.65 -3.17
CA GLY A 36 3.84 1.73 -1.77
C GLY A 36 4.97 1.54 -0.76
N ALA A 37 6.22 1.77 -1.15
CA ALA A 37 7.33 1.76 -0.19
C ALA A 37 7.24 2.94 0.77
N LEU A 38 7.73 2.74 1.99
CA LEU A 38 8.00 3.84 2.90
C LEU A 38 9.26 4.59 2.46
N VAL A 39 9.26 5.90 2.67
CA VAL A 39 10.42 6.77 2.38
C VAL A 39 10.65 7.67 3.59
N VAL A 40 11.86 7.61 4.13
CA VAL A 40 12.36 8.57 5.11
C VAL A 40 13.15 9.65 4.38
N ALA A 41 12.77 10.91 4.59
CA ALA A 41 13.43 12.04 3.96
C ALA A 41 13.57 13.22 4.93
N ASP A 42 14.62 14.01 4.73
CA ASP A 42 14.80 15.31 5.36
C ASP A 42 14.12 16.37 4.49
N ALA A 43 13.09 17.04 5.02
CA ALA A 43 12.41 18.15 4.34
C ALA A 43 13.03 19.52 4.69
N GLY A 44 14.15 19.54 5.42
CA GLY A 44 14.88 20.74 5.84
C GLY A 44 14.44 21.25 7.20
N ASP A 45 13.14 21.43 7.42
CA ASP A 45 12.58 21.86 8.71
C ASP A 45 12.19 20.68 9.61
N ARG A 46 11.80 19.55 8.99
CA ARG A 46 11.35 18.32 9.66
C ARG A 46 11.74 17.10 8.84
N TRP A 47 11.83 15.98 9.52
CA TRP A 47 11.93 14.66 8.93
C TRP A 47 10.55 14.10 8.63
N THR A 48 10.40 13.45 7.49
CA THR A 48 9.12 12.87 7.04
C THR A 48 9.24 11.37 6.89
N LEU A 49 8.19 10.65 7.28
CA LEU A 49 7.92 9.29 6.86
C LEU A 49 6.72 9.34 5.93
N ALA A 50 6.93 8.97 4.67
CA ALA A 50 5.91 8.97 3.64
C ALA A 50 5.76 7.58 3.02
N THR A 51 4.64 7.34 2.38
CA THR A 51 4.46 6.22 1.44
C THR A 51 4.40 6.76 0.02
N VAL A 52 5.01 6.05 -0.93
CA VAL A 52 5.09 6.48 -2.34
C VAL A 52 4.43 5.45 -3.24
N ASP A 53 3.44 5.88 -4.01
CA ASP A 53 2.70 5.06 -4.97
C ASP A 53 2.51 5.89 -6.25
N TYR A 54 2.93 5.34 -7.40
CA TYR A 54 2.75 5.87 -8.75
C TYR A 54 3.22 7.33 -8.91
N GLY A 55 4.42 7.60 -8.40
CA GLY A 55 5.02 8.94 -8.42
C GLY A 55 4.36 9.95 -7.48
N THR A 56 3.39 9.52 -6.67
CA THR A 56 2.74 10.35 -5.65
C THR A 56 3.22 9.95 -4.26
N SER A 57 3.69 10.93 -3.49
CA SER A 57 4.08 10.74 -2.09
C SER A 57 2.97 11.20 -1.15
N ARG A 58 2.66 10.42 -0.12
CA ARG A 58 1.78 10.78 0.99
C ARG A 58 2.52 10.72 2.31
N VAL A 59 2.63 11.86 2.98
CA VAL A 59 3.30 11.97 4.27
C VAL A 59 2.38 11.40 5.36
N LEU A 60 2.80 10.28 5.96
CA LEU A 60 2.11 9.65 7.08
C LEU A 60 2.35 10.41 8.37
N LEU A 61 3.61 10.79 8.62
CA LEU A 61 3.99 11.54 9.81
C LEU A 61 5.23 12.40 9.62
N ARG A 62 5.43 13.33 10.56
CA ARG A 62 6.60 14.21 10.64
C ARG A 62 7.23 14.16 12.01
N ARG A 63 8.55 14.29 12.08
CA ARG A 63 9.33 14.40 13.33
C ARG A 63 10.39 15.50 13.22
N PRO A 64 10.76 16.16 14.32
CA PRO A 64 11.74 17.24 14.31
C PRO A 64 13.19 16.77 14.13
N SER A 65 13.49 15.47 14.33
CA SER A 65 14.86 14.96 14.26
C SER A 65 14.97 13.59 13.57
N ALA A 66 16.17 13.26 13.08
CA ALA A 66 16.48 11.97 12.48
C ALA A 66 16.26 10.80 13.47
N ALA A 67 16.64 10.98 14.73
CA ALA A 67 16.45 9.97 15.77
C ALA A 67 14.96 9.68 16.03
N GLU A 68 14.14 10.73 16.06
CA GLU A 68 12.70 10.59 16.27
C GLU A 68 11.99 9.98 15.06
N ILE A 69 12.42 10.31 13.82
CA ILE A 69 11.83 9.68 12.64
C ILE A 69 12.20 8.21 12.52
N VAL A 70 13.42 7.82 12.90
CA VAL A 70 13.83 6.41 12.95
C VAL A 70 13.04 5.64 13.99
N THR A 71 12.83 6.23 15.18
CA THR A 71 11.99 5.62 16.22
C THR A 71 10.56 5.43 15.70
N ALA A 72 10.00 6.45 15.04
CA ALA A 72 8.67 6.37 14.44
C ALA A 72 8.60 5.33 13.31
N LEU A 73 9.63 5.23 12.46
CA LEU A 73 9.74 4.23 11.41
C LEU A 73 9.70 2.82 12.00
N PHE A 74 10.50 2.53 13.02
CA PHE A 74 10.51 1.21 13.66
C PHE A 74 9.17 0.89 14.32
N GLN A 75 8.60 1.84 15.06
CA GLN A 75 7.26 1.68 15.64
C GLN A 75 6.21 1.38 14.56
N TYR A 76 6.31 2.03 13.40
CA TYR A 76 5.35 1.83 12.32
C TYR A 76 5.57 0.51 11.56
N ALA A 77 6.78 0.29 11.04
CA ALA A 77 7.11 -0.79 10.12
C ALA A 77 7.32 -2.15 10.81
N LEU A 78 7.80 -2.15 12.06
CA LEU A 78 8.14 -3.36 12.80
C LEU A 78 7.08 -3.76 13.84
N SER A 79 6.03 -2.95 14.00
CA SER A 79 4.89 -3.37 14.82
C SER A 79 4.28 -4.65 14.26
N PRO A 80 4.06 -5.68 15.10
CA PRO A 80 3.43 -6.92 14.68
C PRO A 80 2.08 -6.68 14.00
N LEU A 81 1.80 -7.45 12.95
CA LEU A 81 0.54 -7.42 12.23
C LEU A 81 -0.19 -8.76 12.41
N PRO A 82 -1.53 -8.77 12.40
CA PRO A 82 -2.30 -10.01 12.38
C PRO A 82 -1.86 -10.93 11.24
N GLU A 83 -1.58 -12.20 11.54
CA GLU A 83 -1.09 -13.17 10.56
C GLU A 83 -2.02 -13.31 9.34
N PRO A 84 -1.47 -13.52 8.13
CA PRO A 84 -2.29 -13.81 6.96
C PRO A 84 -3.15 -15.06 7.20
N GLN A 85 -4.42 -14.99 6.81
CA GLN A 85 -5.36 -16.09 6.98
C GLN A 85 -5.66 -16.76 5.64
N GLY A 86 -5.78 -18.07 5.63
CA GLY A 86 -6.24 -18.82 4.47
C GLY A 86 -7.68 -18.42 4.09
N LEU A 87 -7.97 -18.45 2.80
CA LEU A 87 -9.31 -18.25 2.26
C LEU A 87 -9.67 -19.46 1.38
N PRO A 88 -10.67 -20.28 1.77
CA PRO A 88 -11.10 -21.41 0.96
C PRO A 88 -11.52 -20.96 -0.44
N ASP A 89 -11.23 -21.76 -1.46
CA ASP A 89 -11.52 -21.41 -2.86
C ASP A 89 -13.01 -21.16 -3.12
N SER A 90 -13.89 -21.96 -2.49
CA SER A 90 -15.35 -21.77 -2.59
C SER A 90 -15.80 -20.43 -2.00
N GLU A 91 -15.17 -19.98 -0.92
CA GLU A 91 -15.45 -18.68 -0.31
C GLU A 91 -14.90 -17.56 -1.18
N ARG A 92 -13.68 -17.72 -1.72
CA ARG A 92 -13.07 -16.78 -2.67
C ARG A 92 -13.98 -16.58 -3.89
N GLU A 93 -14.43 -17.67 -4.51
CA GLU A 93 -15.31 -17.63 -5.69
C GLU A 93 -16.64 -16.93 -5.37
N ARG A 94 -17.23 -17.21 -4.21
CA ARG A 94 -18.45 -16.55 -3.75
C ARG A 94 -18.27 -15.03 -3.64
N LEU A 95 -17.19 -14.58 -2.99
CA LEU A 95 -16.91 -13.15 -2.79
C LEU A 95 -16.63 -12.43 -4.12
N LEU A 96 -15.87 -13.05 -5.03
CA LEU A 96 -15.61 -12.51 -6.37
C LEU A 96 -16.90 -12.40 -7.20
N THR A 97 -17.72 -13.46 -7.19
CA THR A 97 -19.01 -13.49 -7.92
C THR A 97 -19.95 -12.40 -7.43
N TRP A 98 -20.03 -12.20 -6.11
CA TRP A 98 -20.83 -11.14 -5.51
C TRP A 98 -20.32 -9.74 -5.88
N ALA A 99 -19.01 -9.51 -5.86
CA ALA A 99 -18.42 -8.20 -6.12
C ALA A 99 -18.44 -7.80 -7.61
N ALA A 100 -18.36 -8.77 -8.53
CA ALA A 100 -18.22 -8.54 -9.97
C ALA A 100 -19.20 -7.51 -10.57
N PRO A 101 -20.54 -7.62 -10.41
CA PRO A 101 -21.47 -6.65 -10.99
C PRO A 101 -21.26 -5.22 -10.47
N HIS A 102 -20.87 -5.05 -9.21
CA HIS A 102 -20.63 -3.75 -8.59
C HIS A 102 -19.34 -3.10 -9.10
N VAL A 103 -18.27 -3.89 -9.24
CA VAL A 103 -17.00 -3.41 -9.81
C VAL A 103 -17.19 -3.02 -11.27
N MET A 104 -17.93 -3.82 -12.04
CA MET A 104 -18.24 -3.53 -13.43
C MET A 104 -19.10 -2.27 -13.59
N ASP A 105 -20.10 -2.06 -12.73
CA ASP A 105 -20.91 -0.83 -12.73
C ASP A 105 -20.05 0.41 -12.45
N LEU A 106 -19.19 0.35 -11.42
CA LEU A 106 -18.27 1.45 -11.12
C LEU A 106 -17.35 1.77 -12.30
N ALA A 107 -16.83 0.75 -12.99
CA ALA A 107 -15.99 0.92 -14.18
C ALA A 107 -16.75 1.55 -15.33
N ALA A 108 -17.95 1.04 -15.63
CA ALA A 108 -18.80 1.54 -16.72
C ALA A 108 -19.23 3.00 -16.50
N ARG A 109 -19.38 3.42 -15.24
CA ARG A 109 -19.69 4.80 -14.88
C ARG A 109 -18.53 5.78 -15.08
N GLY A 110 -17.31 5.32 -15.36
CA GLY A 110 -16.17 6.22 -15.60
C GLY A 110 -15.79 7.04 -14.36
N VAL A 111 -15.94 6.48 -13.15
CA VAL A 111 -15.72 7.22 -11.90
C VAL A 111 -14.31 7.81 -11.81
N LYS A 112 -14.19 9.02 -11.26
CA LYS A 112 -12.92 9.71 -11.07
C LYS A 112 -12.92 10.41 -9.72
N ASP A 113 -12.02 9.95 -8.85
CA ASP A 113 -11.82 10.42 -7.47
C ASP A 113 -13.14 10.47 -6.67
N THR A 114 -14.05 9.55 -7.00
CA THR A 114 -15.37 9.47 -6.39
C THR A 114 -15.26 8.81 -5.03
N VAL A 115 -15.57 9.55 -3.97
CA VAL A 115 -15.48 9.05 -2.60
C VAL A 115 -16.63 8.08 -2.30
N ILE A 116 -16.28 6.87 -1.88
CA ILE A 116 -17.21 5.79 -1.50
C ILE A 116 -16.73 5.07 -0.24
N ASP A 117 -17.62 4.31 0.39
CA ASP A 117 -17.27 3.34 1.43
C ASP A 117 -17.26 1.94 0.82
N LEU A 118 -16.10 1.28 0.83
CA LEU A 118 -16.00 -0.12 0.45
C LEU A 118 -16.72 -0.96 1.52
N PRO A 119 -17.62 -1.88 1.14
CA PRO A 119 -18.26 -2.77 2.10
C PRO A 119 -17.26 -3.84 2.60
N ALA A 120 -17.57 -4.45 3.74
CA ALA A 120 -16.93 -5.71 4.12
C ALA A 120 -17.29 -6.82 3.11
N GLY A 121 -16.38 -7.77 2.90
CA GLY A 121 -16.56 -8.89 1.96
C GLY A 121 -15.97 -8.64 0.56
N LEU A 122 -15.44 -7.45 0.28
CA LEU A 122 -14.72 -7.19 -0.96
C LEU A 122 -13.28 -7.69 -0.89
N LEU A 123 -12.90 -8.53 -1.87
CA LEU A 123 -11.52 -8.94 -2.09
C LEU A 123 -10.77 -7.87 -2.89
N VAL A 124 -9.64 -7.43 -2.34
CA VAL A 124 -8.77 -6.43 -2.94
C VAL A 124 -7.32 -6.87 -2.86
N ASP A 125 -6.50 -6.37 -3.77
CA ASP A 125 -5.08 -6.65 -3.80
C ASP A 125 -4.26 -5.43 -4.24
N ARG A 126 -2.93 -5.54 -4.12
CA ARG A 126 -1.97 -4.62 -4.73
C ARG A 126 -0.68 -5.34 -5.07
N ILE A 127 0.02 -4.80 -6.06
CA ILE A 127 1.39 -5.19 -6.40
C ILE A 127 2.31 -4.13 -5.81
N GLY A 128 3.22 -4.53 -4.91
CA GLY A 128 4.14 -3.63 -4.22
C GLY A 128 4.26 -3.90 -2.72
N ALA A 129 5.00 -3.03 -2.01
CA ALA A 129 5.21 -3.10 -0.57
C ALA A 129 3.88 -3.01 0.22
N LEU A 130 3.83 -3.38 1.49
CA LEU A 130 2.56 -3.33 2.25
C LEU A 130 2.05 -1.89 2.47
N ASP A 131 2.95 -0.92 2.51
CA ASP A 131 2.72 0.40 3.09
C ASP A 131 2.07 1.42 2.15
N GLY A 132 1.69 1.00 0.95
CA GLY A 132 0.99 1.85 -0.01
C GLY A 132 -0.41 2.28 0.45
N PHE A 133 -1.08 3.03 -0.41
CA PHE A 133 -2.44 3.53 -0.19
C PHE A 133 -3.38 3.22 -1.35
N LEU A 134 -2.91 2.49 -2.38
CA LEU A 134 -3.71 2.09 -3.53
C LEU A 134 -3.99 0.59 -3.51
N LEU A 135 -5.26 0.25 -3.74
CA LEU A 135 -5.80 -1.10 -3.84
C LEU A 135 -6.59 -1.24 -5.14
N TYR A 136 -6.71 -2.46 -5.63
CA TYR A 136 -7.56 -2.83 -6.76
C TYR A 136 -8.47 -3.98 -6.36
N PRO A 137 -9.67 -4.12 -6.94
CA PRO A 137 -10.42 -5.37 -6.86
C PRO A 137 -9.55 -6.55 -7.29
N THR A 138 -9.61 -7.65 -6.53
CA THR A 138 -8.84 -8.85 -6.86
C THR A 138 -9.16 -9.36 -8.26
N GLY A 139 -8.13 -9.74 -9.01
CA GLY A 139 -8.25 -10.20 -10.40
C GLY A 139 -8.12 -9.09 -11.45
N THR A 140 -7.92 -7.83 -11.04
CA THR A 140 -7.56 -6.76 -11.97
C THR A 140 -6.21 -7.08 -12.65
N SER A 141 -6.17 -7.09 -13.98
CA SER A 141 -4.96 -7.42 -14.74
C SER A 141 -3.85 -6.36 -14.56
N PHE A 142 -2.61 -6.73 -14.88
CA PHE A 142 -1.48 -5.79 -14.81
C PHE A 142 -1.68 -4.58 -15.74
N GLU A 143 -2.17 -4.83 -16.96
CA GLU A 143 -2.49 -3.81 -17.96
C GLU A 143 -3.58 -2.86 -17.46
N ALA A 144 -4.62 -3.39 -16.82
CA ALA A 144 -5.74 -2.61 -16.29
C ALA A 144 -5.35 -1.72 -15.10
N ARG A 145 -4.25 -2.04 -14.41
CA ARG A 145 -3.65 -1.22 -13.34
C ARG A 145 -2.76 -0.10 -13.84
N SER A 146 -2.44 -0.07 -15.14
CA SER A 146 -1.43 0.84 -15.72
C SER A 146 -0.13 0.90 -14.91
N LEU A 147 0.37 -0.26 -14.46
CA LEU A 147 1.58 -0.34 -13.65
C LEU A 147 2.87 -0.21 -14.49
N PRO A 148 3.95 0.38 -13.95
CA PRO A 148 5.24 0.41 -14.62
C PRO A 148 5.88 -0.99 -14.65
N VAL A 149 6.76 -1.25 -15.62
CA VAL A 149 7.47 -2.54 -15.74
C VAL A 149 8.26 -2.92 -14.47
N THR A 150 8.68 -1.92 -13.70
CA THR A 150 9.37 -2.07 -12.39
C THR A 150 8.48 -2.70 -11.31
N ALA A 151 7.19 -2.91 -11.57
CA ALA A 151 6.27 -3.62 -10.67
C ALA A 151 6.17 -5.13 -10.94
N LEU A 152 6.76 -5.64 -12.03
CA LEU A 152 6.68 -7.07 -12.37
C LEU A 152 7.36 -8.00 -11.36
N ASP A 153 8.40 -7.50 -10.68
CA ASP A 153 9.16 -8.23 -9.65
C ASP A 153 8.67 -7.95 -8.23
N GLN A 154 7.59 -7.18 -8.09
CA GLN A 154 7.06 -6.77 -6.79
C GLN A 154 6.04 -7.77 -6.24
N PRO A 155 5.95 -7.91 -4.90
CA PRO A 155 5.05 -8.88 -4.30
C PRO A 155 3.58 -8.51 -4.52
N LEU A 156 2.74 -9.51 -4.80
CA LEU A 156 1.29 -9.39 -4.75
C LEU A 156 0.82 -9.56 -3.31
N GLN A 157 0.14 -8.54 -2.78
CA GLN A 157 -0.47 -8.53 -1.45
C GLN A 157 -1.99 -8.66 -1.61
N SER A 158 -2.60 -9.65 -0.97
CA SER A 158 -4.05 -9.90 -1.05
C SER A 158 -4.74 -9.65 0.28
N PHE A 159 -5.94 -9.05 0.23
CA PHE A 159 -6.71 -8.67 1.41
C PHE A 159 -8.21 -8.95 1.24
N LEU A 160 -8.87 -9.16 2.37
CA LEU A 160 -10.32 -9.09 2.50
C LEU A 160 -10.69 -7.87 3.34
N THR A 161 -11.60 -7.05 2.84
CA THR A 161 -12.24 -6.00 3.65
C THR A 161 -13.12 -6.63 4.73
N THR A 162 -12.90 -6.26 5.99
CA THR A 162 -13.61 -6.81 7.16
C THR A 162 -14.50 -5.77 7.85
N ALA A 163 -14.37 -4.51 7.48
CA ALA A 163 -15.21 -3.39 7.90
C ALA A 163 -15.28 -2.35 6.77
N PRO A 164 -16.20 -1.37 6.84
CA PRO A 164 -16.23 -0.28 5.87
C PRO A 164 -14.92 0.49 5.79
N ILE A 165 -14.46 0.80 4.56
CA ILE A 165 -13.24 1.59 4.31
C ILE A 165 -13.56 2.74 3.37
N ARG A 166 -13.30 3.97 3.83
CA ARG A 166 -13.49 5.19 3.04
C ARG A 166 -12.36 5.33 2.00
N VAL A 167 -12.71 5.34 0.72
CA VAL A 167 -11.76 5.42 -0.39
C VAL A 167 -12.20 6.41 -1.47
N ALA A 168 -11.26 6.89 -2.28
CA ALA A 168 -11.53 7.52 -3.57
C ALA A 168 -11.43 6.45 -4.67
N ALA A 169 -12.51 6.25 -5.41
CA ALA A 169 -12.57 5.32 -6.54
C ALA A 169 -12.31 6.05 -7.86
N THR A 170 -11.40 5.51 -8.66
CA THR A 170 -10.98 6.08 -9.95
C THR A 170 -10.82 4.96 -10.98
N VAL A 171 -11.40 5.12 -12.16
CA VAL A 171 -11.04 4.32 -13.33
C VAL A 171 -9.61 4.69 -13.70
N THR A 172 -8.72 3.70 -13.66
CA THR A 172 -7.29 3.91 -13.85
C THR A 172 -7.03 4.44 -15.26
N PRO A 173 -6.38 5.60 -15.41
CA PRO A 173 -6.09 6.15 -16.73
C PRO A 173 -5.00 5.33 -17.43
N PRO A 174 -4.93 5.38 -18.79
CA PRO A 174 -3.80 4.85 -19.52
C PRO A 174 -2.50 5.52 -19.07
N TRP A 175 -1.46 4.72 -18.78
CA TRP A 175 -0.14 5.20 -18.39
C TRP A 175 0.93 4.12 -18.66
N PHE A 176 2.21 4.49 -18.70
CA PHE A 176 3.34 3.57 -18.97
C PHE A 176 3.17 2.69 -20.24
N GLY A 177 2.46 3.20 -21.26
CA GLY A 177 2.15 2.44 -22.46
C GLY A 177 1.12 1.31 -22.26
N ARG A 178 0.34 1.37 -21.17
CA ARG A 178 -0.74 0.44 -20.83
C ARG A 178 -2.10 1.12 -20.93
N GLU A 179 -3.13 0.32 -21.22
CA GLU A 179 -4.49 0.81 -21.47
C GLU A 179 -5.21 1.31 -20.20
N GLY A 180 -4.92 0.72 -19.04
CA GLY A 180 -5.66 1.03 -17.81
C GLY A 180 -7.09 0.48 -17.86
N GLY A 181 -8.03 1.21 -17.24
CA GLY A 181 -9.45 0.85 -17.22
C GLY A 181 -9.90 0.03 -16.00
N GLY A 182 -8.97 -0.47 -15.18
CA GLY A 182 -9.30 -1.11 -13.91
C GLY A 182 -9.76 -0.09 -12.86
N ILE A 183 -10.62 -0.50 -11.92
CA ILE A 183 -10.99 0.34 -10.77
C ILE A 183 -9.85 0.35 -9.75
N ARG A 184 -9.43 1.55 -9.36
CA ARG A 184 -8.46 1.78 -8.30
C ARG A 184 -9.12 2.45 -7.12
N PHE A 185 -8.83 1.96 -5.92
CA PHE A 185 -9.26 2.53 -4.66
C PHE A 185 -8.06 3.16 -3.95
N ALA A 186 -8.12 4.46 -3.72
CA ALA A 186 -7.16 5.16 -2.88
C ALA A 186 -7.72 5.33 -1.47
N VAL A 187 -6.99 4.91 -0.44
CA VAL A 187 -7.36 5.22 0.96
C VAL A 187 -7.59 6.72 1.09
N GLN A 188 -8.72 7.14 1.67
CA GLN A 188 -9.09 8.56 1.66
C GLN A 188 -8.31 9.36 2.70
N ASP A 189 -8.02 8.78 3.87
CA ASP A 189 -7.21 9.44 4.89
C ASP A 189 -5.75 9.49 4.43
N PRO A 190 -5.15 10.68 4.23
CA PRO A 190 -3.79 10.80 3.76
C PRO A 190 -2.73 10.42 4.81
N SER A 191 -3.12 10.29 6.07
CA SER A 191 -2.25 9.88 7.18
C SER A 191 -2.22 8.37 7.41
N MET A 192 -3.02 7.59 6.66
CA MET A 192 -3.12 6.14 6.79
C MET A 192 -2.60 5.41 5.55
N GLY A 193 -1.83 4.36 5.77
CA GLY A 193 -1.48 3.36 4.77
C GLY A 193 -2.31 2.07 4.91
N ILE A 194 -2.13 1.15 3.96
CA ILE A 194 -2.75 -0.19 4.01
C ILE A 194 -2.32 -0.97 5.26
N ARG A 195 -1.09 -0.77 5.74
CA ARG A 195 -0.64 -1.33 7.02
C ARG A 195 -1.55 -0.92 8.18
N ASP A 196 -1.98 0.33 8.25
CA ASP A 196 -2.83 0.82 9.32
C ASP A 196 -4.21 0.16 9.25
N LEU A 197 -4.79 0.05 8.05
CA LEU A 197 -6.05 -0.67 7.83
C LEU A 197 -5.95 -2.15 8.25
N VAL A 198 -4.79 -2.79 8.05
CA VAL A 198 -4.54 -4.15 8.54
C VAL A 198 -4.45 -4.19 10.07
N ARG A 199 -3.72 -3.25 10.66
CA ARG A 199 -3.54 -3.15 12.12
C ARG A 199 -4.87 -2.90 12.84
N GLU A 200 -5.73 -2.08 12.26
CA GLU A 200 -7.06 -1.74 12.78
C GLU A 200 -8.12 -2.80 12.47
N GLY A 201 -7.77 -3.84 11.71
CA GLY A 201 -8.69 -4.93 11.39
C GLY A 201 -9.78 -4.55 10.39
N GLN A 202 -9.58 -3.49 9.61
CA GLN A 202 -10.42 -3.14 8.46
C GLN A 202 -10.03 -3.93 7.21
N LEU A 203 -8.75 -4.31 7.09
CA LEU A 203 -8.25 -5.26 6.11
C LEU A 203 -7.68 -6.49 6.80
N ARG A 204 -8.06 -7.67 6.32
CA ARG A 204 -7.45 -8.94 6.71
C ARG A 204 -6.52 -9.42 5.60
N ARG A 205 -5.25 -9.64 5.92
CA ARG A 205 -4.30 -10.26 4.99
C ARG A 205 -4.75 -11.67 4.64
N ILE A 206 -4.72 -12.01 3.35
CA ILE A 206 -5.02 -13.35 2.86
C ILE A 206 -3.70 -14.03 2.50
N ALA A 207 -3.50 -15.24 3.02
CA ALA A 207 -2.36 -16.06 2.63
C ALA A 207 -2.46 -16.38 1.14
N THR A 208 -1.38 -16.14 0.40
CA THR A 208 -1.25 -16.65 -0.97
C THR A 208 -1.24 -18.19 -0.89
N PRO A 209 -2.05 -18.90 -1.70
CA PRO A 209 -2.01 -20.36 -1.74
C PRO A 209 -0.65 -20.91 -2.18
#